data_AF-A0A7C5NJ91-F1
#
_entry.id   AF-A0A7C5NJ91-F1
#
_cell.length_a   1.000
_cell.length_b   1.000
_cell.length_c   1.000
_cell.angle_alpha   90.00
_cell.angle_beta   90.00
_cell.angle_gamma   90.00
#
_symmetry.space_group_name_H-M   'P 1'
#
loop_
_entity.id
_entity.type
_entity.pdbx_description
1 polymer ?
#
loop_
_entity_poly.entity_id
_entity_poly.type
_entity_poly.pdbx_seq_one_letter_code
_entity_poly.pdbx_strand_id
1 'polypeptide(L)'
;MKSNENIRMIIIACMTLGLAPFFPEPHILGKLRWVAGGAHGMKLIDWGDFLLHGFPWFLLIVYLLKMVYNKIQNNSTVVKNN
;
A
#
# COMPACT_ATOMS: atom_id res chain seq x y z
N MET A 1 -20.63 3.15 -1.05
CA MET A 1 -19.77 2.74 -2.19
C MET A 1 -19.44 1.26 -2.06
N LYS A 2 -19.59 0.49 -3.15
CA LYS A 2 -19.29 -0.95 -3.15
C LYS A 2 -17.78 -1.18 -2.90
N SER A 3 -17.42 -2.21 -2.14
CA SER A 3 -16.03 -2.60 -1.85
C SER A 3 -15.14 -2.69 -3.09
N ASN A 4 -15.74 -3.10 -4.21
CA ASN A 4 -15.03 -3.40 -5.46
C ASN A 4 -14.58 -2.15 -6.22
N GLU A 5 -15.22 -1.00 -5.99
CA GLU A 5 -14.81 0.26 -6.63
C GLU A 5 -13.63 0.89 -5.89
N ASN A 6 -13.59 0.72 -4.57
CA ASN A 6 -12.52 1.24 -3.72
C ASN A 6 -11.18 0.56 -4.04
N ILE A 7 -11.18 -0.77 -4.22
CA ILE A 7 -9.95 -1.50 -4.55
C ILE A 7 -9.42 -1.10 -5.94
N ARG A 8 -10.29 -0.85 -6.93
CA ARG A 8 -9.87 -0.40 -8.27
C ARG A 8 -9.15 0.93 -8.20
N MET A 9 -9.67 1.88 -7.43
CA MET A 9 -9.04 3.18 -7.21
C MET A 9 -7.69 3.06 -6.50
N ILE A 10 -7.59 2.21 -5.46
CA ILE A 10 -6.34 1.97 -4.73
C ILE A 10 -5.28 1.35 -5.66
N ILE A 11 -5.66 0.38 -6.49
CA ILE A 11 -4.76 -0.26 -7.46
C ILE A 11 -4.26 0.79 -8.48
N ILE A 12 -5.15 1.62 -9.02
CA ILE A 12 -4.76 2.70 -9.93
C ILE A 12 -3.80 3.68 -9.24
N ALA A 13 -4.04 4.04 -7.98
CA ALA A 13 -3.16 4.92 -7.22
C ALA A 13 -1.79 4.27 -6.94
N CYS A 14 -1.73 2.96 -6.68
CA CYS A 14 -0.45 2.24 -6.55
C CYS A 14 0.31 2.23 -7.87
N MET A 15 -0.40 1.94 -8.96
CA MET A 15 0.21 1.87 -10.30
C MET A 15 0.67 3.23 -10.80
N THR A 16 0.03 4.34 -10.41
CA THR A 16 0.39 5.69 -10.85
C THR A 16 1.29 6.38 -9.82
N LEU A 17 0.71 6.90 -8.74
CA LEU A 17 1.43 7.63 -7.70
C LEU A 17 2.41 6.75 -6.93
N GLY A 18 2.07 5.49 -6.67
CA GLY A 18 2.92 4.60 -5.85
C GLY A 18 4.18 4.11 -6.54
N LEU A 19 4.19 4.04 -7.88
CA LEU A 19 5.33 3.60 -8.69
C LEU A 19 6.05 4.75 -9.40
N ALA A 20 5.43 5.94 -9.46
CA ALA A 20 6.07 7.09 -10.07
C ALA A 20 7.37 7.47 -9.34
N PRO A 21 8.32 8.08 -10.04
CA PRO A 21 8.56 7.96 -11.48
C PRO A 21 9.01 6.53 -11.84
N PHE A 22 8.55 6.00 -12.98
CA PHE A 22 8.83 4.60 -13.36
C PHE A 22 10.26 4.38 -13.90
N PHE A 23 10.95 5.45 -14.28
CA PHE A 23 12.29 5.40 -14.88
C PHE A 23 13.19 6.43 -14.20
N PRO A 24 14.48 6.11 -13.93
CA PRO A 24 15.14 4.80 -14.14
C PRO A 24 14.73 3.72 -13.13
N GLU A 25 14.23 4.12 -11.95
CA GLU A 25 13.61 3.22 -10.97
C GLU A 25 12.53 3.96 -10.16
N PRO A 26 11.49 3.26 -9.67
CA PRO A 26 10.47 3.81 -8.77
C PRO A 26 11.08 4.51 -7.55
N HIS A 27 10.62 5.73 -7.24
CA HIS A 27 11.08 6.47 -6.06
C HIS A 27 10.95 5.65 -4.78
N ILE A 28 9.85 4.92 -4.63
CA ILE A 28 9.62 4.08 -3.44
C ILE A 28 10.75 3.06 -3.21
N LEU A 29 11.32 2.47 -4.28
CA LEU A 29 12.42 1.50 -4.17
C LEU A 29 13.73 2.18 -3.78
N GLY A 30 14.04 3.32 -4.39
CA GLY A 30 15.21 4.12 -4.04
C GLY A 30 15.16 4.59 -2.58
N LYS A 31 14.01 5.09 -2.12
CA LYS A 31 13.80 5.49 -0.72
C LYS A 31 13.87 4.30 0.24
N LEU A 32 13.31 3.13 -0.10
CA LEU A 32 13.42 1.92 0.74
C LEU A 32 14.88 1.49 0.94
N ARG A 33 15.69 1.50 -0.13
CA ARG A 33 17.14 1.22 -0.04
C ARG A 33 17.86 2.26 0.79
N TRP A 34 17.50 3.53 0.63
CA TRP A 34 18.10 4.62 1.39
C TRP A 34 17.79 4.51 2.89
N VAL A 35 16.54 4.19 3.24
CA VAL A 35 16.12 3.92 4.63
C VAL A 35 16.84 2.68 5.17
N ALA A 36 16.96 1.62 4.38
CA ALA A 36 17.74 0.42 4.77
C ALA A 36 19.23 0.72 5.01
N GLY A 37 19.79 1.70 4.31
CA GLY A 37 21.14 2.24 4.55
C GLY A 37 21.26 3.22 5.72
N GLY A 38 20.23 3.34 6.55
CA GLY A 38 20.21 4.20 7.75
C GLY A 38 19.74 5.63 7.51
N ALA A 39 19.11 5.92 6.36
CA ALA A 39 18.53 7.24 6.02
C ALA A 39 19.52 8.43 6.19
N HIS A 40 20.82 8.17 6.03
CA HIS A 40 21.86 9.19 6.18
C HIS A 40 21.65 10.33 5.16
N GLY A 41 21.53 11.57 5.67
CA GLY A 41 21.35 12.77 4.84
C GLY A 41 19.95 12.94 4.24
N MET A 42 18.97 12.12 4.65
CA MET A 42 17.61 12.20 4.13
C MET A 42 16.89 13.44 4.66
N LYS A 43 16.46 14.33 3.77
CA LYS A 43 15.79 15.58 4.14
C LYS A 43 14.30 15.35 4.40
N LEU A 44 13.64 16.31 5.05
CA LEU A 44 12.20 16.24 5.28
C LEU A 44 11.39 16.06 3.98
N ILE A 45 11.84 16.69 2.89
CA ILE A 45 11.22 16.52 1.56
C ILE A 45 11.35 15.09 1.03
N ASP A 46 12.45 14.39 1.33
CA ASP A 46 12.66 12.99 0.95
C ASP A 46 11.75 12.06 1.74
N TRP A 47 11.50 12.38 3.02
CA TRP A 47 10.51 11.69 3.84
C TRP A 47 9.09 11.92 3.34
N GLY A 48 8.77 13.15 2.94
CA GLY A 48 7.50 13.48 2.31
C GLY A 48 7.29 12.68 1.02
N ASP A 49 8.31 12.60 0.17
CA ASP A 49 8.30 11.80 -1.06
C ASP A 49 8.12 10.30 -0.77
N PHE A 50 8.84 9.75 0.21
CA PHE A 50 8.68 8.36 0.65
C PHE A 50 7.26 8.05 1.13
N LEU A 51 6.69 8.92 1.98
CA LEU A 51 5.33 8.75 2.50
C LEU A 51 4.30 8.89 1.39
N LEU A 52 4.45 9.87 0.49
CA LEU A 52 3.52 10.10 -0.61
C LEU A 52 3.44 8.88 -1.55
N HIS A 53 4.58 8.32 -1.94
CA HIS A 53 4.64 7.15 -2.82
C HIS A 53 4.31 5.86 -2.06
N GLY A 54 4.60 5.78 -0.76
CA GLY A 54 4.27 4.64 0.10
C GLY A 54 2.79 4.56 0.51
N PHE A 55 2.09 5.69 0.52
CA PHE A 55 0.71 5.77 1.01
C PHE A 55 -0.29 4.89 0.22
N PRO A 56 -0.28 4.87 -1.13
CA PRO A 56 -1.12 3.94 -1.89
C PRO A 56 -0.89 2.47 -1.51
N TRP A 57 0.36 2.06 -1.34
CA TRP A 57 0.73 0.70 -0.96
C TRP A 57 0.23 0.36 0.44
N PHE A 58 0.35 1.28 1.39
CA PHE A 58 -0.17 1.12 2.74
C PHE A 58 -1.69 0.90 2.73
N LEU A 59 -2.43 1.72 1.97
CA LEU A 59 -3.89 1.56 1.82
C LEU A 59 -4.25 0.20 1.21
N LEU A 60 -3.49 -0.27 0.22
CA LEU A 60 -3.70 -1.58 -0.39
C LEU A 60 -3.52 -2.70 0.63
N ILE A 61 -2.46 -2.66 1.44
CA ILE A 61 -2.20 -3.66 2.48
C ILE A 61 -3.34 -3.69 3.51
N VAL A 62 -3.75 -2.53 4.03
CA VAL A 62 -4.84 -2.43 5.01
C VAL A 62 -6.15 -3.00 4.43
N TYR A 63 -6.45 -2.68 3.17
CA TYR A 63 -7.64 -3.21 2.50
C TYR A 63 -7.59 -4.74 2.37
N LEU A 64 -6.44 -5.29 1.95
CA LEU A 64 -6.26 -6.74 1.81
C LEU A 64 -6.38 -7.47 3.15
N LEU A 65 -5.79 -6.92 4.22
CA LEU A 65 -5.91 -7.48 5.57
C LEU A 65 -7.37 -7.48 6.04
N LYS A 66 -8.11 -6.40 5.81
CA LYS A 66 -9.54 -6.33 6.12
C LYS A 66 -10.35 -7.36 5.32
N MET A 67 -10.01 -7.55 4.04
CA MET A 67 -10.66 -8.55 3.18
C MET A 67 -10.41 -9.98 3.68
N VAL A 68 -9.17 -10.31 4.07
CA VAL A 68 -8.81 -11.60 4.66
C VAL A 68 -9.53 -11.80 6.00
N TYR A 69 -9.51 -10.81 6.88
CA TYR A 69 -10.19 -10.85 8.17
C TYR A 69 -11.69 -11.12 8.02
N ASN A 70 -12.37 -10.36 7.15
CA ASN A 70 -13.80 -10.54 6.89
C ASN A 70 -14.11 -11.92 6.31
N LYS A 71 -13.24 -12.44 5.44
CA LYS A 71 -13.40 -13.78 4.85
C LYS A 71 -13.25 -14.88 5.91
N ILE A 72 -12.29 -14.74 6.83
CA ILE A 72 -12.11 -15.66 7.96
C ILE A 72 -13.35 -15.66 8.86
N GLN A 73 -13.84 -14.46 9.25
CA GLN A 73 -15.03 -14.34 10.09
C GLN A 73 -16.28 -14.94 9.44
N ASN A 74 -16.52 -14.67 8.16
CA ASN A 74 -17.65 -15.24 7.42
C ASN A 74 -17.60 -16.77 7.33
N ASN A 75 -16.42 -17.36 7.14
CA ASN A 75 -16.28 -18.82 7.14
C ASN A 75 -16.56 -19.41 8.53
N SER A 76 -16.11 -18.74 9.59
CA SER A 76 -16.37 -19.18 10.97
C SER A 76 -17.84 -19.09 11.36
N THR A 77 -18.59 -18.09 10.86
CA THR A 77 -20.04 -17.98 11.12
C THR A 77 -20.84 -19.05 10.39
N VAL A 78 -20.48 -19.39 9.15
CA VAL A 78 -21.14 -20.46 8.37
C VAL A 78 -20.96 -21.83 9.05
N VAL A 79 -19.75 -22.15 9.54
CA VAL A 79 -19.50 -23.44 10.23
C VAL A 79 -20.26 -23.56 11.56
N LYS A 80 -20.49 -22.47 12.29
CA LYS A 80 -21.25 -22.51 13.56
C LYS A 80 -22.76 -22.65 13.38
N ASN A 81 -23.28 -22.32 12.20
CA ASN A 81 -24.71 -22.28 11.91
C ASN A 81 -25.21 -23.51 11.13
N ASN A 82 -24.32 -24.46 10.81
CA ASN A 82 -24.63 -25.79 10.25
C ASN A 82 -24.44 -26.87 11.32
#